data_AF-A0A399GAM3-F1
#
_entry.id   AF-A0A399GAM3-F1
#
_cell.length_a   1.000
_cell.length_b   1.000
_cell.length_c   1.000
_cell.angle_alpha   90.00
_cell.angle_beta   90.00
_cell.angle_gamma   90.00
#
_symmetry.space_group_name_H-M   'P 1'
#
loop_
_entity.id
_entity.type
_entity.pdbx_description
1 polymer ?
#
loop_
_entity_poly.entity_id
_entity_poly.type
_entity_poly.pdbx_seq_one_letter_code
_entity_poly.pdbx_strand_id
1 'polypeptide(L)'
;MSGSDLRLLALDGGGVRGLSALMILEQLMEAVDPDAPPKPCDYFDMIGGTSTGGLIAVMLGRLRMSVADCITAYLSLSDRVFRKTQHRVTVKGQVQGRFDADELARAIKEVVKQQGLPEDALLKDAPKAGCKV
;
A
#
# COMPACT_ATOMS: atom_id res chain seq x y z
N MET A 1 -3.24 -11.71 29.79
CA MET A 1 -3.63 -11.02 28.55
C MET A 1 -4.87 -10.20 28.89
N SER A 2 -4.72 -8.91 29.21
CA SER A 2 -5.88 -8.03 29.38
C SER A 2 -6.53 -7.83 28.01
N GLY A 3 -7.83 -8.13 27.91
CA GLY A 3 -8.58 -8.13 26.66
C GLY A 3 -8.75 -6.73 26.09
N SER A 4 -7.94 -6.40 25.09
CA SER A 4 -8.24 -5.33 24.13
C SER A 4 -8.98 -5.94 22.95
N ASP A 5 -10.03 -5.25 22.48
CA ASP A 5 -10.74 -5.63 21.26
C ASP A 5 -9.79 -5.57 20.06
N LEU A 6 -9.89 -6.58 19.19
CA LEU A 6 -9.05 -6.72 18.00
C LEU A 6 -9.46 -5.69 16.93
N ARG A 7 -8.50 -4.91 16.45
CA ARG A 7 -8.71 -3.89 15.40
C ARG A 7 -8.13 -4.36 14.07
N LEU A 8 -9.01 -4.61 13.11
CA LEU A 8 -8.68 -5.07 11.76
C LEU A 8 -8.96 -3.98 10.72
N LEU A 9 -7.98 -3.71 9.86
CA LEU A 9 -8.16 -2.87 8.68
C LEU A 9 -8.13 -3.76 7.42
N ALA A 10 -9.18 -3.70 6.61
CA ALA A 10 -9.29 -4.42 5.36
C ALA A 10 -9.39 -3.44 4.18
N LEU A 11 -8.53 -3.63 3.17
CA LEU A 11 -8.39 -2.73 2.02
C LEU A 11 -8.64 -3.47 0.70
N ASP A 12 -9.71 -3.07 0.02
CA ASP A 12 -10.08 -3.65 -1.27
C ASP A 12 -9.18 -3.20 -2.43
N GLY A 13 -9.18 -4.02 -3.48
CA GLY A 13 -8.57 -3.65 -4.76
C GLY A 13 -9.42 -2.65 -5.53
N GLY A 14 -8.78 -1.71 -6.24
CA GLY A 14 -9.52 -0.67 -6.95
C GLY A 14 -8.81 -0.02 -8.14
N GLY A 15 -7.54 -0.36 -8.40
CA GLY A 15 -6.69 0.48 -9.25
C GLY A 15 -6.53 1.85 -8.60
N VAL A 16 -6.36 2.92 -9.38
CA VAL A 16 -6.25 4.32 -8.91
C VAL A 16 -7.28 4.75 -7.85
N ARG A 17 -8.45 4.11 -7.81
CA ARG A 17 -9.49 4.34 -6.80
C ARG A 17 -9.06 3.99 -5.38
N GLY A 18 -7.96 3.27 -5.19
CA GLY A 18 -7.37 3.04 -3.86
C GLY A 18 -7.07 4.35 -3.10
N LEU A 19 -6.88 5.47 -3.82
CA LEU A 19 -6.73 6.78 -3.23
C LEU A 19 -7.93 7.20 -2.38
N SER A 20 -9.17 6.85 -2.77
CA SER A 20 -10.35 7.20 -1.97
C SER A 20 -10.35 6.49 -0.62
N ALA A 21 -9.90 5.24 -0.59
CA ALA A 21 -9.77 4.48 0.66
C ALA A 21 -8.71 5.11 1.59
N LEU A 22 -7.60 5.60 1.02
CA LEU A 22 -6.57 6.32 1.77
C LEU A 22 -7.07 7.65 2.33
N MET A 23 -7.85 8.42 1.56
CA MET A 23 -8.44 9.68 2.04
C MET A 23 -9.43 9.44 3.18
N ILE A 24 -10.26 8.39 3.09
CA ILE A 24 -11.15 8.00 4.18
C ILE A 24 -10.33 7.59 5.41
N LEU A 25 -9.28 6.79 5.22
CA LEU A 25 -8.42 6.36 6.30
C LEU A 25 -7.70 7.53 6.98
N GLU A 26 -7.25 8.53 6.22
CA GLU A 26 -6.63 9.75 6.76
C GLU A 26 -7.57 10.46 7.73
N GLN A 27 -8.81 10.70 7.29
CA GLN A 27 -9.85 11.32 8.13
C GLN A 27 -10.18 10.48 9.36
N LEU A 28 -10.17 9.14 9.25
CA LEU A 28 -10.35 8.26 10.40
C LEU A 28 -9.20 8.35 11.39
N MET A 29 -7.95 8.40 10.92
CA MET A 29 -6.79 8.53 11.80
C MET A 29 -6.76 9.90 12.49
N GLU A 30 -7.13 10.98 11.78
CA GLU A 30 -7.29 12.32 12.35
C GLU A 30 -8.40 12.35 13.41
N ALA A 31 -9.49 11.61 13.22
CA ALA A 31 -10.55 11.51 14.22
C ALA A 31 -10.15 10.73 15.49
N VAL A 32 -9.10 9.89 15.42
CA VAL A 32 -8.56 9.19 16.59
C VAL A 32 -7.74 10.14 17.47
N ASP A 33 -6.85 10.93 16.86
CA ASP A 33 -6.06 11.96 17.54
C ASP A 33 -5.81 13.11 16.55
N PRO A 34 -6.52 14.25 16.67
CA PRO A 34 -6.38 15.36 15.75
C PRO A 34 -5.02 16.07 15.81
N ASP A 35 -4.34 16.01 16.96
CA ASP A 35 -3.07 16.72 17.17
C ASP A 35 -1.87 15.86 16.76
N ALA A 36 -1.99 14.53 16.92
CA ALA A 36 -0.98 13.56 16.54
C ALA A 36 -1.59 12.26 16.01
N PRO A 37 -2.15 12.24 14.78
CA PRO A 37 -2.79 11.06 14.21
C PRO A 37 -1.83 9.85 14.24
N PRO A 38 -2.22 8.72 14.84
CA PRO A 38 -1.33 7.58 14.92
C PRO A 38 -1.12 6.96 13.55
N LYS A 39 0.02 6.29 13.35
CA LYS A 39 0.21 5.48 12.14
C LYS A 39 -0.76 4.30 12.16
N PRO A 40 -1.27 3.85 11.00
CA PRO A 40 -2.17 2.70 10.97
C PRO A 40 -1.59 1.45 11.64
N CYS A 41 -0.29 1.19 11.50
CA CYS A 41 0.40 0.05 12.14
C CYS A 41 0.55 0.15 13.67
N ASP A 42 0.27 1.31 14.26
CA ASP A 42 0.29 1.52 15.71
C ASP A 42 -1.13 1.49 16.30
N TYR A 43 -2.15 1.58 15.45
CA TYR A 43 -3.55 1.54 15.83
C TYR A 43 -4.23 0.20 15.52
N PHE A 44 -3.96 -0.41 14.37
CA PHE A 44 -4.54 -1.68 13.96
C PHE A 44 -3.63 -2.85 14.34
N ASP A 45 -4.23 -3.95 14.79
CA ASP A 45 -3.52 -5.19 15.11
C ASP A 45 -3.22 -6.01 13.85
N MET A 46 -4.03 -5.83 12.79
CA MET A 46 -3.79 -6.43 11.48
C MET A 46 -4.33 -5.55 10.34
N ILE A 47 -3.55 -5.45 9.27
CA ILE A 47 -3.92 -4.73 8.04
C ILE A 47 -3.84 -5.73 6.88
N GLY A 48 -4.98 -6.03 6.26
CA GLY A 48 -5.05 -6.90 5.09
C GLY A 48 -5.53 -6.16 3.86
N GLY A 49 -5.18 -6.64 2.67
CA GLY A 49 -5.73 -6.11 1.44
C GLY A 49 -5.47 -6.93 0.20
N THR A 50 -6.26 -6.68 -0.85
CA THR A 50 -6.16 -7.41 -2.13
C THR A 50 -5.81 -6.45 -3.28
N SER A 51 -4.99 -6.90 -4.23
CA SER A 51 -4.56 -6.08 -5.39
C SER A 51 -3.91 -4.77 -4.91
N THR A 52 -4.37 -3.60 -5.37
CA THR A 52 -3.88 -2.29 -4.89
C THR A 52 -4.04 -2.10 -3.38
N GLY A 53 -5.08 -2.68 -2.77
CA GLY A 53 -5.25 -2.67 -1.33
C GLY A 53 -4.16 -3.45 -0.60
N GLY A 54 -3.63 -4.51 -1.21
CA GLY A 54 -2.48 -5.26 -0.67
C GLY A 54 -1.19 -4.44 -0.71
N LEU A 55 -0.97 -3.66 -1.77
CA LEU A 55 0.16 -2.72 -1.84
C LEU A 55 0.06 -1.66 -0.73
N ILE A 56 -1.15 -1.12 -0.51
CA ILE A 56 -1.40 -0.16 0.57
C ILE A 56 -1.18 -0.81 1.94
N ALA A 57 -1.66 -2.03 2.16
CA ALA A 57 -1.45 -2.77 3.40
C ALA A 57 0.04 -2.94 3.73
N VAL A 58 0.87 -3.27 2.72
CA VAL A 58 2.32 -3.35 2.88
C VAL A 58 2.94 -2.00 3.23
N MET A 59 2.55 -0.92 2.55
CA MET A 59 3.08 0.43 2.82
C MET A 59 2.74 0.90 4.25
N LEU A 60 1.47 0.78 4.65
CA LEU A 60 1.02 1.24 5.96
C LEU A 60 1.50 0.35 7.11
N GLY A 61 1.47 -0.97 6.93
CA GLY A 61 1.76 -1.93 7.98
C GLY A 61 3.23 -2.36 8.04
N ARG A 62 3.78 -2.83 6.91
CA ARG A 62 5.16 -3.37 6.86
C ARG A 62 6.21 -2.29 6.79
N LEU A 63 5.98 -1.28 5.96
CA LEU A 63 6.89 -0.15 5.83
C LEU A 63 6.61 0.96 6.86
N ARG A 64 5.55 0.79 7.68
CA ARG A 64 5.19 1.69 8.79
C ARG A 64 5.08 3.15 8.34
N MET A 65 4.54 3.36 7.15
CA MET A 65 4.33 4.69 6.59
C MET A 65 3.15 5.38 7.28
N SER A 66 3.19 6.72 7.35
CA SER A 66 1.97 7.48 7.66
C SER A 66 0.97 7.37 6.49
N VAL A 67 -0.29 7.73 6.73
CA VAL A 67 -1.29 7.76 5.65
C VAL A 67 -0.88 8.76 4.56
N ALA A 68 -0.38 9.94 4.94
CA ALA A 68 0.11 10.97 4.03
C ALA A 68 1.28 10.51 3.15
N ASP A 69 2.27 9.83 3.75
CA ASP A 69 3.39 9.26 3.00
C ASP A 69 2.91 8.19 2.02
N CYS A 70 1.96 7.36 2.47
CA CYS A 70 1.37 6.30 1.64
C CYS A 70 0.58 6.89 0.47
N ILE A 71 -0.16 7.98 0.66
CA ILE A 71 -0.84 8.72 -0.42
C ILE A 71 0.19 9.22 -1.44
N THR A 72 1.26 9.86 -0.97
CA THR A 72 2.33 10.38 -1.84
C THR A 72 2.97 9.26 -2.68
N ALA A 73 3.35 8.15 -2.04
CA ALA A 73 3.92 6.99 -2.73
C ALA A 73 2.91 6.36 -3.71
N TYR A 74 1.64 6.27 -3.32
CA TYR A 74 0.59 5.68 -4.15
C TYR A 74 0.28 6.52 -5.39
N LEU A 75 0.30 7.85 -5.28
CA LEU A 75 0.15 8.75 -6.42
C LEU A 75 1.30 8.61 -7.42
N SER A 76 2.55 8.56 -6.92
CA SER A 76 3.74 8.35 -7.76
C SER A 76 3.71 6.99 -8.48
N LEU A 77 3.37 5.92 -7.75
CA LEU A 77 3.21 4.58 -8.31
C LEU A 77 2.08 4.55 -9.34
N SER A 78 0.96 5.21 -9.05
CA SER A 78 -0.21 5.24 -9.92
C SER A 78 0.07 5.94 -11.26
N ASP A 79 0.80 7.05 -11.25
CA ASP A 79 1.16 7.77 -12.49
C ASP A 79 2.05 6.94 -13.42
N ARG A 80 2.98 6.15 -12.83
CA ARG A 80 3.89 5.28 -13.59
C ARG A 80 3.20 4.02 -14.10
N VAL A 81 2.44 3.36 -13.23
CA VAL A 81 1.85 2.04 -13.52
C VAL A 81 0.57 2.15 -14.34
N PHE A 82 -0.27 3.16 -14.08
CA PHE A 82 -1.56 3.32 -14.77
C PHE A 82 -1.49 4.27 -15.98
N ARG A 83 -0.30 4.74 -16.36
CA ARG A 83 -0.10 5.47 -17.61
C ARG A 83 -0.54 4.58 -18.78
N LYS A 84 -1.43 5.11 -19.64
CA LYS A 84 -1.88 4.40 -20.84
C LYS A 84 -0.67 4.08 -21.73
N THR A 85 -0.18 2.86 -21.71
CA THR A 85 0.58 2.31 -22.83
C THR A 85 -0.35 2.29 -24.02
N GLN A 86 -0.05 3.09 -25.05
CA GLN A 86 -0.79 3.04 -26.30
C GLN A 86 -0.73 1.60 -26.82
N HIS A 87 -1.89 0.96 -26.97
CA HIS A 87 -1.99 -0.41 -27.44
C HIS A 87 -1.31 -0.54 -28.80
N ARG A 88 -0.15 -1.20 -28.86
CA ARG A 88 0.34 -1.78 -30.10
C ARG A 88 -0.40 -3.09 -30.28
N VAL A 89 -1.51 -3.04 -31.03
CA VAL A 89 -2.12 -4.27 -31.57
C VAL A 89 -1.03 -4.95 -32.39
N THR A 90 -0.41 -5.97 -31.80
CA THR A 90 0.56 -6.79 -32.52
C THR A 90 -0.26 -7.73 -33.38
N VAL A 91 -0.03 -7.73 -34.69
CA VAL A 91 -0.76 -8.45 -35.75
C VAL A 91 -0.93 -9.97 -35.47
N LYS A 92 -0.26 -10.52 -34.45
CA LYS A 92 -0.27 -11.94 -34.07
C LYS A 92 -1.22 -12.36 -32.93
N GLY A 93 -2.14 -11.51 -32.48
CA GLY A 93 -3.19 -11.94 -31.53
C GLY A 93 -2.69 -12.35 -30.13
N GLN A 94 -1.46 -11.99 -29.76
CA GLN A 94 -0.97 -12.20 -28.40
C GLN A 94 -1.57 -11.14 -27.48
N VAL A 95 -2.36 -11.59 -26.50
CA VAL A 95 -2.95 -10.74 -25.45
C VAL A 95 -1.82 -10.34 -24.51
N GLN A 96 -1.38 -9.09 -24.61
CA GLN A 96 -0.44 -8.50 -23.67
C GLN A 96 -1.23 -7.89 -22.50
N GLY A 97 -0.72 -8.04 -21.28
CA GLY A 97 -1.29 -7.41 -20.09
C GLY A 97 -1.41 -5.89 -20.31
N ARG A 98 -2.49 -5.29 -19.77
CA ARG A 98 -2.75 -3.85 -19.91
C ARG A 98 -1.69 -2.98 -19.20
N PHE A 99 -0.95 -3.56 -18.27
CA PHE A 99 0.06 -2.88 -17.46
C PHE A 99 1.39 -3.64 -17.50
N ASP A 100 2.49 -2.89 -17.43
CA ASP A 100 3.84 -3.44 -17.39
C ASP A 100 4.16 -3.91 -15.95
N ALA A 101 4.33 -5.23 -15.79
CA ALA A 101 4.62 -5.83 -14.49
C ALA A 101 6.03 -5.49 -13.99
N ASP A 102 6.99 -5.28 -14.89
CA ASP A 102 8.35 -4.90 -14.53
C ASP A 102 8.37 -3.47 -14.00
N GLU A 103 7.58 -2.58 -14.58
CA GLU A 103 7.45 -1.21 -14.10
C GLU A 103 6.79 -1.16 -12.71
N LEU A 104 5.74 -1.96 -12.48
CA LEU A 104 5.16 -2.10 -11.15
C LEU A 104 6.19 -2.61 -10.12
N ALA A 105 6.96 -3.63 -10.46
CA ALA A 105 7.98 -4.17 -9.58
C ALA A 105 9.08 -3.14 -9.27
N ARG A 106 9.52 -2.37 -10.27
CA ARG A 106 10.49 -1.26 -10.08
C ARG A 106 9.95 -0.19 -9.16
N ALA A 107 8.71 0.27 -9.39
CA ALA A 107 8.08 1.29 -8.54
C ALA A 107 7.97 0.83 -7.08
N ILE A 108 7.57 -0.42 -6.84
CA ILE A 108 7.52 -0.99 -5.48
C ILE A 108 8.91 -1.03 -4.83
N LYS A 109 9.93 -1.50 -5.56
CA LYS A 109 11.32 -1.55 -5.07
C LYS A 109 11.87 -0.16 -4.72
N GLU A 110 11.48 0.87 -5.46
CA GLU A 110 11.85 2.25 -5.14
C GLU A 110 11.20 2.73 -3.85
N VAL A 111 9.91 2.44 -3.63
CA VAL A 111 9.23 2.74 -2.35
C VAL A 111 9.96 2.05 -1.19
N VAL A 112 10.32 0.76 -1.33
CA VAL A 112 11.08 0.03 -0.31
C VAL A 112 12.43 0.72 -0.02
N LYS A 113 13.17 1.12 -1.07
CA LYS A 113 14.44 1.85 -0.92
C LYS A 113 14.30 3.21 -0.24
N GLN A 114 13.24 3.95 -0.54
CA GLN A 114 12.94 5.22 0.11
C GLN A 114 12.68 5.07 1.61
N GLN A 115 12.25 3.89 2.05
CA GLN A 115 12.08 3.55 3.48
C GLN A 115 13.38 3.04 4.12
N GLY A 116 14.53 3.17 3.45
CA GLY A 116 15.84 2.79 3.98
C GLY A 116 16.13 1.29 3.98
N LEU A 117 15.32 0.51 3.25
CA LEU A 117 15.48 -0.94 3.13
C LEU A 117 16.14 -1.33 1.80
N PRO A 118 16.86 -2.46 1.73
CA PRO A 118 17.33 -2.99 0.45
C PRO A 118 16.14 -3.38 -0.44
N GLU A 119 16.29 -3.30 -1.76
CA GLU A 119 15.17 -3.53 -2.69
C GLU A 119 14.62 -4.96 -2.70
N ASP A 120 15.40 -5.90 -2.18
CA ASP A 120 15.08 -7.32 -2.00
C ASP A 120 14.81 -7.67 -0.53
N ALA A 121 14.56 -6.67 0.32
CA ALA A 121 14.23 -6.85 1.72
C ALA A 121 13.09 -7.86 1.89
N LEU A 122 13.35 -8.89 2.69
CA LEU A 122 12.31 -9.85 3.07
C LEU A 122 11.35 -9.17 4.04
N LEU A 123 10.14 -8.83 3.58
CA LEU A 123 9.09 -8.16 4.36
C LEU A 123 8.40 -9.11 5.37
N LYS A 124 9.17 -9.97 6.04
CA LYS A 124 8.68 -10.98 6.99
C LYS A 124 8.26 -10.36 8.31
N ASP A 125 7.27 -10.98 8.96
CA ASP A 125 6.88 -10.66 10.32
C ASP A 125 8.05 -10.62 11.30
N ALA A 126 8.15 -9.51 12.05
CA ALA A 126 9.03 -9.48 13.21
C ALA A 126 8.33 -10.25 14.36
N PRO A 127 9.06 -11.05 15.17
CA PRO A 127 8.47 -11.84 16.25
C PRO A 127 7.68 -11.04 17.29
N LYS A 128 7.88 -9.71 17.35
CA LYS A 128 7.21 -8.78 18.27
C LYS A 128 6.53 -7.60 17.56
N ALA A 129 6.24 -7.72 16.26
CA ALA A 129 5.50 -6.66 15.56
C ALA A 129 4.09 -6.50 16.16
N GLY A 130 3.73 -5.27 16.53
CA GLY A 130 2.40 -4.95 17.08
C GLY A 130 1.27 -5.06 16.06
N CYS A 131 1.57 -4.84 14.77
CA CYS A 131 0.62 -4.97 13.66
C CYS A 131 1.08 -6.09 12.71
N LYS A 132 0.13 -6.96 12.33
CA LYS A 132 0.28 -8.01 11.31
C LYS A 132 -0.13 -7.50 9.94
N VAL A 133 0.47 -8.02 8.88
CA VAL A 133 0.14 -7.71 7.48
C VAL A 133 0.19 -8.97 6.65
#